data_AF-A0A9P6WZR8-F1
#
_entry.id   AF-A0A9P6WZR8-F1
#
_cell.length_a   1.000
_cell.length_b   1.000
_cell.length_c   1.000
_cell.angle_alpha   90.00
_cell.angle_beta   90.00
_cell.angle_gamma   90.00
#
_symmetry.space_group_name_H-M   'P 1'
#
loop_
_entity.id
_entity.type
_entity.pdbx_description
1 polymer ?
#
loop_
_entity_poly.entity_id
_entity_poly.type
_entity_poly.pdbx_seq_one_letter_code
_entity_poly.pdbx_strand_id
1 'polypeptide(L)' 'MPMNKTKHRVYPAFHGASCHTGGYARWWKEIHQIRSFESWPDLNPIEHVWNALERQIERKKLSAKNLDQLKVALQEE' A
#
# COMPACT_ATOMS: atom_id res chain seq x y z
N MET A 1 38.10 -6.71 -6.34
CA MET A 1 37.37 -5.42 -6.14
C MET A 1 35.98 -5.77 -5.62
N PRO A 2 35.58 -5.39 -4.40
CA PRO A 2 34.23 -5.69 -3.92
C PRO A 2 33.22 -4.79 -4.66
N MET A 3 32.21 -5.39 -5.29
CA MET A 3 31.10 -4.65 -5.89
C MET A 3 30.28 -3.96 -4.79
N ASN A 4 30.24 -2.63 -4.82
CA ASN A 4 29.33 -1.84 -4.01
C ASN A 4 27.89 -2.18 -4.40
N LYS A 5 27.18 -2.92 -3.55
CA LYS A 5 25.72 -3.08 -3.69
C LYS A 5 25.08 -1.76 -3.31
N THR A 6 24.64 -0.99 -4.30
CA THR A 6 23.84 0.22 -4.07
C THR A 6 22.57 -0.18 -3.33
N LYS A 7 22.45 0.19 -2.05
CA LYS A 7 21.21 -0.02 -1.29
C LYS A 7 20.16 0.94 -1.85
N HIS A 8 19.21 0.41 -2.62
CA HIS A 8 18.07 1.19 -3.08
C HIS A 8 17.25 1.63 -1.87
N ARG A 9 16.92 2.93 -1.81
CA ARG A 9 16.16 3.52 -0.71
C ARG A 9 14.68 3.49 -1.08
N VAL A 10 13.87 2.86 -0.24
CA VAL A 10 12.41 2.80 -0.37
C VAL A 10 11.79 3.91 0.46
N TYR A 11 10.81 4.62 -0.09
CA TYR A 11 10.06 5.68 0.58
C TYR A 11 8.59 5.28 0.67
N PRO A 12 8.09 4.88 1.84
CA PRO A 12 6.68 4.58 2.02
C PRO A 12 5.79 5.80 1.78
N ALA A 13 4.67 5.57 1.10
CA ALA A 13 3.65 6.54 0.81
C ALA A 13 2.42 6.26 1.69
N PHE A 14 1.97 7.26 2.46
CA PHE A 14 0.77 7.14 3.28
C PHE A 14 -0.19 8.29 2.97
N HIS A 15 -1.50 8.01 3.05
CA HIS A 15 -2.48 9.09 3.14
C HIS A 15 -2.41 9.69 4.55
N GLY A 16 -2.66 11.00 4.68
CA GLY A 16 -2.50 11.76 5.92
C GLY A 16 -3.50 11.45 7.04
N ALA A 17 -4.07 10.24 7.08
CA ALA A 17 -4.97 9.85 8.16
C ALA A 17 -4.26 9.88 9.51
N SER A 18 -5.02 10.26 10.55
CA SER A 18 -4.53 10.41 11.92
C SER A 18 -3.86 9.16 12.49
N CYS A 19 -4.28 7.97 12.05
CA CYS A 19 -3.67 6.69 12.42
C CYS A 19 -2.21 6.55 11.94
N HIS A 20 -1.80 7.25 10.87
CA HIS A 20 -0.44 7.24 10.35
C HIS A 20 0.44 8.38 10.87
N THR A 21 -0.17 9.44 11.42
CA THR A 21 0.51 10.65 11.88
C THR A 21 0.56 10.80 13.41
N GLY A 22 -0.09 9.88 14.15
CA GLY A 22 -0.08 9.83 15.61
C GLY A 22 1.31 9.65 16.21
N GLY A 23 1.46 10.05 17.49
CA GLY A 23 2.77 10.11 18.17
C GLY A 23 3.56 8.80 18.15
N TYR A 24 2.91 7.67 18.37
CA TYR A 24 3.56 6.34 18.31
C TYR A 24 4.03 6.00 16.89
N ALA A 25 3.20 6.23 15.87
CA ALA A 25 3.53 5.95 14.48
C ALA A 25 4.72 6.82 14.01
N ARG A 26 4.75 8.10 14.40
CA ARG A 26 5.86 9.01 14.13
C ARG A 26 7.14 8.56 14.82
N TRP A 27 7.08 8.29 16.12
CA TRP A 27 8.21 7.78 16.90
C TRP A 27 8.80 6.52 16.26
N TRP A 28 7.95 5.56 15.87
CA TRP A 28 8.39 4.31 15.25
C TRP A 28 9.11 4.55 13.90
N LYS A 29 8.57 5.46 13.06
CA LYS A 29 9.23 5.85 11.79
C LYS A 29 10.60 6.50 12.04
N GLU A 30 10.71 7.35 13.04
CA GLU A 30 11.95 8.06 13.40
C GLU A 30 13.05 7.09 13.87
N ILE A 31 12.75 6.18 14.80
CA ILE A 31 13.74 5.22 15.31
C ILE A 31 14.25 4.27 14.21
N HIS A 32 13.43 3.98 13.21
CA HIS A 32 13.77 3.11 12.08
C HIS A 32 14.26 3.90 10.85
N GLN A 33 14.44 5.22 10.96
CA GLN A 33 14.90 6.10 9.86
C GLN A 33 14.04 5.98 8.58
N ILE A 34 12.75 5.68 8.75
CA ILE A 34 11.81 5.54 7.65
C ILE A 34 11.40 6.93 7.21
N ARG A 35 11.90 7.34 6.04
CA ARG A 35 11.45 8.56 5.37
C ARG A 35 10.17 8.24 4.62
N SER A 36 9.06 8.82 5.06
CA SER A 36 7.75 8.68 4.40
C SER A 36 7.20 10.03 3.96
N PHE A 37 6.34 10.00 2.97
CA PHE A 37 5.55 11.14 2.54
C PHE A 37 4.16 11.05 3.19
N GLU A 38 3.82 12.01 4.06
CA GLU A 38 2.59 11.97 4.89
C GLU A 38 1.37 12.64 4.23
N SER A 39 1.57 13.31 3.10
CA SER A 39 0.50 13.95 2.33
C SER A 39 0.73 13.72 0.84
N TRP A 40 0.26 12.59 0.33
CA TRP A 40 0.10 12.43 -1.11
C TRP A 40 -1.18 13.17 -1.53
N PRO A 41 -1.14 14.02 -2.57
CA PRO A 41 -2.37 14.47 -3.22
C PRO A 41 -3.14 13.23 -3.75
N ASP A 42 -4.39 13.42 -4.17
CA ASP A 42 -5.38 12.40 -4.62
C ASP A 42 -4.90 11.39 -5.71
N LEU A 43 -3.62 11.40 -6.07
CA LEU A 43 -2.90 10.52 -6.98
C LEU A 43 -2.09 9.44 -6.25
N ASN A 44 -2.55 8.92 -5.11
CA ASN A 44 -1.90 7.75 -4.52
C ASN A 44 -2.01 6.58 -5.52
N PRO A 45 -0.89 6.03 -6.04
CA PRO A 45 -0.93 5.01 -7.08
C PRO A 45 -1.76 3.77 -6.70
N ILE A 46 -1.96 3.53 -5.40
CA ILE A 46 -2.80 2.43 -4.91
C ILE A 46 -4.28 2.62 -5.28
N GLU A 47 -4.79 3.85 -5.42
CA GLU A 47 -6.18 4.10 -5.83
C GLU A 47 -6.44 3.58 -7.25
N HIS A 48 -5.45 3.74 -8.14
CA HIS A 48 -5.52 3.17 -9.49
C HIS A 48 -5.49 1.64 -9.45
N VAL A 49 -4.71 1.05 -8.54
CA VAL A 49 -4.68 -0.41 -8.33
C VAL A 49 -6.03 -0.91 -7.81
N TRP A 50 -6.64 -0.23 -6.83
CA TRP A 50 -7.96 -0.59 -6.30
C TRP A 50 -9.03 -0.56 -7.39
N ASN A 51 -9.08 0.50 -8.19
CA ASN A 51 -10.01 0.61 -9.31
C ASN A 51 -9.79 -0.50 -10.36
N ALA A 52 -8.54 -0.85 -10.67
CA ALA A 52 -8.25 -1.94 -11.60
C ALA A 52 -8.71 -3.31 -11.07
N LEU A 53 -8.45 -3.59 -9.79
CA LEU A 53 -8.86 -4.82 -9.10
C LEU A 53 -10.38 -4.94 -9.00
N GLU A 54 -11.08 -3.88 -8.59
CA GLU A 54 -12.54 -3.86 -8.51
C GLU A 54 -13.15 -4.21 -9.87
N ARG A 55 -12.71 -3.54 -10.93
CA ARG A 55 -13.19 -3.82 -12.29
C ARG A 55 -12.87 -5.25 -12.75
N GLN A 56 -11.76 -5.86 -12.31
CA GLN A 56 -11.45 -7.26 -12.63
C GLN A 56 -12.40 -8.23 -11.92
N ILE A 57 -12.61 -8.04 -10.62
CA ILE A 57 -13.51 -8.87 -9.81
C ILE A 57 -14.95 -8.77 -10.32
N GLU A 58 -15.41 -7.56 -10.64
CA GLU A 58 -16.73 -7.33 -11.25
C GLU A 58 -16.88 -8.06 -12.60
N ARG A 59 -15.87 -7.97 -13.48
CA ARG A 59 -15.88 -8.65 -14.78
C ARG A 59 -15.96 -10.16 -14.65
N LYS A 60 -15.26 -10.74 -13.67
CA LYS A 60 -15.31 -12.18 -13.40
C LYS A 60 -16.67 -12.62 -12.80
N LYS A 61 -17.60 -11.68 -12.53
CA LYS A 61 -18.88 -11.92 -11.84
C LYS A 61 -18.69 -12.79 -10.60
N LEU A 62 -17.54 -12.65 -9.94
CA LEU A 62 -17.27 -13.31 -8.68
C LEU A 62 -18.17 -12.59 -7.68
N SER A 63 -19.41 -13.09 -7.56
CA SER A 63 -20.25 -12.81 -6.40
C SER A 63 -19.55 -13.49 -5.24
N ALA A 64 -18.49 -12.87 -4.73
CA ALA A 64 -17.89 -13.25 -3.48
C ALA A 64 -18.95 -12.96 -2.43
N LYS A 65 -19.70 -14.00 -2.05
CA LYS A 65 -20.79 -13.90 -1.08
C LYS A 65 -20.28 -13.91 0.36
N ASN A 66 -18.99 -14.19 0.53
CA ASN A 66 -18.31 -14.22 1.81
C ASN A 66 -16.84 -13.77 1.66
N LEU A 67 -16.21 -13.57 2.82
CA LEU A 67 -14.88 -13.01 2.95
C LEU A 67 -13.79 -13.94 2.40
N ASP A 68 -13.98 -15.25 2.50
CA ASP A 68 -12.99 -16.23 2.01
C ASP A 68 -12.97 -16.30 0.48
N GLN A 69 -14.15 -16.23 -0.16
CA GLN A 69 -14.25 -16.12 -1.62
C GLN A 69 -13.59 -14.84 -2.13
N LEU A 70 -13.75 -13.72 -1.41
CA LEU A 70 -13.10 -12.45 -1.77
C LEU A 70 -11.57 -12.54 -1.64
N LYS A 71 -11.05 -13.16 -0.56
CA LYS A 71 -9.60 -13.35 -0.39
C LYS A 71 -9.00 -14.18 -1.51
N VAL A 72 -9.64 -15.29 -1.88
CA VAL A 72 -9.18 -16.13 -2.98
C VAL A 72 -9.19 -15.36 -4.29
N ALA A 73 -10.29 -14.64 -4.59
CA ALA A 73 -10.40 -13.81 -5.78
C ALA A 73 -9.29 -12.75 -5.88
N LEU A 74 -8.95 -12.10 -4.76
CA LEU A 74 -7.88 -11.09 -4.70
C LEU A 74 -6.47 -11.68 -4.86
N GLN A 75 -6.26 -12.95 -4.50
CA GLN A 75 -4.96 -13.63 -4.65
C GLN A 75 -4.72 -14.16 -6.07
N GLU A 76 -5.78 -14.31 -6.87
CA GLU A 76 -5.75 -14.82 -8.25
C GLU A 76 -5.66 -13.72 -9.33
N GLU A 77 -5.72 -12.44 -8.96
CA GLU A 77 -5.39 -11.30 -9.85
C GLU A 77 -3.89 -10.98 -9.83
#